data_AF-A0A349Y033-F1
#
_entry.id   AF-A0A349Y033-F1
#
_cell.length_a   1.000
_cell.length_b   1.000
_cell.length_c   1.000
_cell.angle_alpha   90.00
_cell.angle_beta   90.00
_cell.angle_gamma   90.00
#
_symmetry.space_group_name_H-M   'P 1'
#
loop_
_entity.id
_entity.type
_entity.pdbx_description
1 polymer ?
#
loop_
_entity_poly.entity_id
_entity_poly.type
_entity_poly.pdbx_seq_one_letter_code
_entity_poly.pdbx_strand_id
1 'polypeptide(L)'
;ITKRHSATRLQFARFGAACPLWNIHQAFESSDRIVRQLAETPDGVRYLSIATQIEKAGAGFNTERPRYAIALGCEISHAQNFVYADTLDLGNAASFKPIGISCRVCERVDCVQRAVPPLKRKLHFDHLSRGALPYRIADF
;
A
#
# COMPACT_ATOMS: atom_id res chain seq x y z
N ILE A 1 11.83 2.34 -1.47
CA ILE A 1 11.41 3.52 -0.66
C ILE A 1 12.65 4.17 -0.08
N THR A 2 12.97 5.38 -0.54
CA THR A 2 14.21 6.10 -0.18
C THR A 2 14.04 7.08 0.99
N LYS A 3 12.84 7.60 1.22
CA LYS A 3 12.52 8.53 2.31
C LYS A 3 11.25 8.10 3.05
N ARG A 4 11.22 8.32 4.37
CA ARG A 4 10.08 8.04 5.25
C ARG A 4 10.04 9.08 6.36
N HIS A 5 8.88 9.69 6.55
CA HIS A 5 8.61 10.61 7.64
C HIS A 5 7.23 10.26 8.18
N SER A 6 7.05 10.24 9.49
CA SER A 6 5.75 10.02 10.12
C SER A 6 5.64 10.85 11.39
N ALA A 7 4.49 11.49 11.56
CA ALA A 7 4.07 12.09 12.82
C ALA A 7 3.04 11.22 13.56
N THR A 8 2.55 10.14 12.93
CA THR A 8 1.45 9.29 13.42
C THR A 8 1.87 7.83 13.52
N ARG A 9 0.93 6.97 13.93
CA ARG A 9 1.17 5.53 14.17
C ARG A 9 1.41 4.71 12.90
N LEU A 10 1.17 5.26 11.71
CA LEU A 10 1.30 4.50 10.46
C LEU A 10 2.73 3.98 10.29
N GLN A 11 2.89 2.66 10.41
CA GLN A 11 4.17 1.99 10.27
C GLN A 11 4.40 1.64 8.79
N PHE A 12 5.38 2.28 8.16
CA PHE A 12 5.84 1.87 6.85
C PHE A 12 6.82 0.69 6.98
N ALA A 13 6.86 -0.19 5.97
CA ALA A 13 7.87 -1.25 5.93
C ALA A 13 9.28 -0.64 6.03
N ARG A 14 9.94 -0.85 7.16
CA ARG A 14 11.33 -0.43 7.40
C ARG A 14 12.28 -1.31 6.58
N PHE A 15 11.98 -2.61 6.52
CA PHE A 15 12.70 -3.61 5.75
C PHE A 15 11.73 -4.40 4.87
N GLY A 16 12.20 -4.84 3.70
CA GLY A 16 11.39 -5.54 2.70
C GLY A 16 10.59 -4.62 1.78
N ALA A 17 9.90 -5.24 0.82
CA ALA A 17 9.00 -4.55 -0.09
C ALA A 17 7.71 -4.13 0.64
N ALA A 18 7.22 -2.92 0.35
CA ALA A 18 5.93 -2.45 0.82
C ALA A 18 4.79 -3.24 0.16
N CYS A 19 3.59 -3.16 0.73
CA CYS A 19 2.44 -3.85 0.17
C CYS A 19 2.14 -3.35 -1.26
N PRO A 20 2.05 -4.24 -2.27
CA PRO A 20 1.80 -3.85 -3.65
C PRO A 20 0.40 -3.23 -3.86
N LEU A 21 -0.54 -3.47 -2.93
CA LEU A 21 -1.87 -2.87 -2.95
C LEU A 21 -1.88 -1.40 -2.49
N TRP A 22 -0.76 -0.87 -2.00
CA TRP A 22 -0.64 0.54 -1.63
C TRP A 22 -0.53 1.41 -2.89
N ASN A 23 -1.36 2.45 -2.97
CA ASN A 23 -1.48 3.33 -4.14
C ASN A 23 -0.19 4.03 -4.59
N ILE A 24 0.85 4.09 -3.75
CA ILE A 24 2.16 4.64 -4.16
C ILE A 24 2.74 3.91 -5.38
N HIS A 25 2.43 2.61 -5.54
CA HIS A 25 2.89 1.83 -6.67
C HIS A 25 2.13 2.19 -7.95
N GLN A 26 0.83 2.48 -7.83
CA GLN A 26 -0.02 2.92 -8.94
C GLN A 26 0.33 4.33 -9.44
N ALA A 27 0.95 5.17 -8.60
CA ALA A 27 1.32 6.53 -8.99
C ALA A 27 2.22 6.57 -10.24
N PHE A 28 3.03 5.54 -10.49
CA PHE A 28 3.87 5.46 -11.69
C PHE A 28 3.07 5.19 -12.98
N GLU A 29 1.84 4.70 -12.88
CA GLU A 29 0.96 4.44 -14.02
C GLU A 29 0.24 5.72 -14.49
N SER A 30 0.29 6.80 -13.70
CA SER A 30 -0.44 8.04 -13.98
C SER A 30 0.36 9.26 -13.50
N SER A 31 1.35 9.68 -14.31
CA SER A 31 2.32 10.74 -13.98
C SER A 31 1.70 12.09 -13.61
N ASP A 32 0.51 12.40 -14.12
CA ASP A 32 -0.12 13.71 -13.99
C ASP A 32 -1.35 13.71 -13.07
N ARG A 33 -1.55 12.64 -12.30
CA ARG A 33 -2.74 12.49 -11.44
C ARG A 33 -2.37 12.11 -10.03
N ILE A 34 -3.09 12.74 -9.09
CA ILE A 34 -3.06 12.33 -7.69
C ILE A 34 -4.02 11.15 -7.52
N VAL A 35 -3.44 9.98 -7.25
CA VAL A 35 -4.18 8.76 -6.94
C VAL A 35 -4.59 8.79 -5.47
N ARG A 36 -5.86 8.57 -5.19
CA ARG A 36 -6.42 8.57 -3.84
C ARG A 36 -6.78 7.16 -3.42
N GLN A 37 -6.55 6.83 -2.15
CA GLN A 37 -6.88 5.53 -1.58
C GLN A 37 -7.37 5.69 -0.14
N LEU A 38 -8.53 5.11 0.13
CA LEU A 38 -8.94 4.75 1.49
C LEU A 38 -8.33 3.39 1.80
N ALA A 39 -7.45 3.33 2.79
CA ALA A 39 -6.66 2.15 3.12
C ALA A 39 -6.96 1.69 4.55
N GLU A 40 -7.02 0.38 4.75
CA GLU A 40 -7.13 -0.23 6.08
C GLU A 40 -5.95 -1.16 6.32
N THR A 41 -5.19 -0.89 7.39
CA THR A 41 -4.06 -1.72 7.81
C THR A 41 -4.54 -2.97 8.55
N PRO A 42 -3.69 -4.00 8.73
CA PRO A 42 -4.12 -5.27 9.35
C PRO A 42 -4.61 -5.13 10.80
N ASP A 43 -4.19 -4.08 11.51
CA ASP A 43 -4.65 -3.71 12.85
C ASP A 43 -6.00 -2.94 12.86
N GLY A 44 -6.64 -2.80 11.70
CA GLY A 44 -7.95 -2.16 11.53
C GLY A 44 -7.91 -0.64 11.45
N VAL A 45 -6.73 -0.02 11.55
CA VAL A 45 -6.61 1.45 11.45
C VAL A 45 -6.83 1.89 10.00
N ARG A 46 -7.62 2.95 9.84
CA ARG A 46 -8.04 3.47 8.53
C ARG A 46 -7.34 4.78 8.22
N TYR A 47 -6.93 4.91 6.96
CA TYR A 47 -6.14 6.03 6.46
C TYR A 47 -6.69 6.55 5.15
N LEU A 48 -6.62 7.86 4.95
CA LEU A 48 -6.62 8.45 3.63
C LEU A 48 -5.17 8.55 3.15
N SER A 49 -4.86 7.98 2.00
CA SER A 49 -3.56 8.10 1.34
C SER A 49 -3.73 8.71 -0.05
N ILE A 50 -2.89 9.68 -0.37
CA ILE A 50 -2.70 10.18 -1.73
C ILE A 50 -1.31 9.80 -2.22
N ALA A 51 -1.18 9.58 -3.52
CA ALA A 51 0.10 9.36 -4.16
C ALA A 51 0.16 10.02 -5.53
N THR A 52 1.34 10.52 -5.89
CA THR A 52 1.63 11.07 -7.21
C THR A 52 3.07 10.76 -7.61
N GLN A 53 3.31 10.65 -8.90
CA GLN A 53 4.66 10.58 -9.43
C GLN A 53 5.20 11.99 -9.66
N ILE A 54 6.51 12.15 -9.49
CA ILE A 54 7.27 13.35 -9.83
C ILE A 54 8.50 12.96 -10.64
N GLU A 55 8.82 13.74 -11.67
CA GLU A 55 10.03 13.60 -12.46
C GLU A 55 10.96 14.76 -12.10
N LYS A 56 12.24 14.46 -11.83
CA LYS A 56 13.23 15.53 -11.65
C LYS A 56 13.71 16.00 -13.01
N ALA A 57 13.88 17.32 -13.15
CA ALA A 57 14.41 17.92 -14.36
C ALA A 57 15.79 17.34 -14.71
N GLY A 58 15.99 17.05 -16.00
CA GLY A 58 17.27 16.67 -16.59
C GLY A 58 17.48 17.45 -17.90
N ALA A 59 18.73 17.72 -18.25
CA ALA A 59 19.07 18.49 -19.45
C ALA A 59 19.46 17.56 -20.61
N GLY A 60 18.86 17.74 -21.79
CA GLY A 60 19.16 16.96 -22.99
C GLY A 60 18.23 15.77 -23.24
N PHE A 61 18.07 15.38 -24.51
CA PHE A 61 17.18 14.29 -24.94
C PHE A 61 17.62 12.91 -24.42
N ASN A 62 18.94 12.66 -24.38
CA ASN A 62 19.52 11.36 -23.99
C ASN A 62 19.82 11.25 -22.48
N THR A 63 19.33 12.19 -21.67
CA THR A 63 19.65 12.22 -20.23
C THR A 63 18.61 11.45 -19.44
N GLU A 64 19.07 10.54 -18.60
CA GLU A 64 18.23 9.81 -17.66
C GLU A 64 17.56 10.77 -16.66
N ARG A 65 16.24 10.62 -16.49
CA ARG A 65 15.45 11.46 -15.59
C ARG A 65 14.94 10.65 -14.41
N PRO A 66 15.41 10.94 -13.18
CA PRO A 66 14.93 10.23 -12.01
C PRO A 66 13.43 10.46 -11.79
N ARG A 67 12.69 9.37 -11.69
CA ARG A 67 11.25 9.37 -11.37
C ARG A 67 11.04 8.83 -9.95
N TYR A 68 10.21 9.51 -9.17
CA TYR A 68 9.85 9.11 -7.83
C TYR A 68 8.33 9.11 -7.67
N ALA A 69 7.81 8.24 -6.82
CA ALA A 69 6.45 8.37 -6.30
C ALA A 69 6.52 8.91 -4.87
N ILE A 70 5.67 9.88 -4.57
CA ILE A 70 5.49 10.44 -3.25
C ILE A 70 4.09 10.04 -2.81
N ALA A 71 3.98 9.49 -1.59
CA ALA A 71 2.72 9.27 -0.92
C ALA A 71 2.67 10.06 0.39
N LEU A 72 1.49 10.61 0.65
CA LEU A 72 1.14 11.34 1.86
C LEU A 72 -0.19 10.82 2.36
N GLY A 73 -0.46 10.94 3.66
CA GLY A 73 -1.72 10.48 4.20
C GLY A 73 -1.89 10.84 5.67
N CYS A 74 -3.10 10.61 6.16
CA CYS A 74 -3.48 10.83 7.54
C CYS A 74 -4.44 9.73 8.00
N GLU A 75 -4.59 9.59 9.32
CA GLU A 75 -5.68 8.78 9.88
C GLU A 75 -7.03 9.34 9.43
N ILE A 76 -8.00 8.46 9.24
CA ILE A 76 -9.29 8.84 8.66
C ILE A 76 -10.04 9.91 9.48
N SER A 77 -9.78 9.98 10.78
CA SER A 77 -10.29 11.02 11.69
C SER A 77 -9.90 12.44 11.28
N HIS A 78 -8.81 12.60 10.52
CA HIS A 78 -8.33 13.88 10.02
C HIS A 78 -8.68 14.14 8.55
N ALA A 79 -9.28 13.17 7.85
CA ALA A 79 -9.51 13.26 6.41
C ALA A 79 -10.40 14.44 6.00
N GLN A 80 -11.37 14.84 6.85
CA GLN A 80 -12.24 15.99 6.59
C GLN A 80 -11.49 17.32 6.44
N ASN A 81 -10.26 17.42 6.94
CA ASN A 81 -9.41 18.62 6.80
C ASN A 81 -8.54 18.57 5.53
N PHE A 82 -8.79 17.62 4.63
CA PHE A 82 -7.94 17.34 3.49
C PHE A 82 -8.79 17.35 2.22
N VAL A 83 -8.55 18.30 1.31
CA VAL A 83 -9.34 18.45 0.06
C VAL A 83 -9.42 17.16 -0.76
N TYR A 84 -8.42 16.28 -0.65
CA TYR A 84 -8.44 15.00 -1.36
C TYR A 84 -9.42 13.99 -0.77
N ALA A 85 -10.01 14.26 0.39
CA ALA A 85 -11.13 13.48 0.93
C ALA A 85 -12.47 13.79 0.26
N ASP A 86 -12.57 14.93 -0.44
CA ASP A 86 -13.81 15.34 -1.10
C ASP A 86 -14.31 14.25 -2.05
N THR A 87 -15.63 14.08 -2.10
CA THR A 87 -16.32 13.06 -2.92
C THR A 87 -16.02 11.61 -2.54
N LEU A 88 -15.22 11.32 -1.52
CA LEU A 88 -15.01 9.97 -1.03
C LEU A 88 -16.05 9.62 0.03
N ASP A 89 -16.61 8.43 -0.06
CA ASP A 89 -17.49 7.90 0.98
C ASP A 89 -16.66 7.32 2.12
N LEU A 90 -16.37 8.18 3.11
CA LEU A 90 -15.58 7.82 4.30
C LEU A 90 -16.36 6.98 5.31
N GLY A 91 -17.71 6.98 5.24
CA GLY A 91 -18.58 6.24 6.15
C GLY A 91 -18.75 4.77 5.75
N ASN A 92 -18.58 4.46 4.47
CA ASN A 92 -18.66 3.11 3.96
C ASN A 92 -17.37 2.32 4.18
N ALA A 93 -17.44 1.34 5.09
CA ALA A 93 -16.32 0.44 5.39
C ALA A 93 -15.80 -0.32 4.15
N ALA A 94 -16.66 -0.63 3.17
CA ALA A 94 -16.26 -1.34 1.95
C ALA A 94 -15.40 -0.48 1.01
N SER A 95 -15.38 0.85 1.18
CA SER A 95 -14.52 1.75 0.41
C SER A 95 -13.05 1.62 0.78
N PHE A 96 -12.74 1.05 1.96
CA PHE A 96 -11.37 0.91 2.45
C PHE A 96 -10.72 -0.35 1.89
N LYS A 97 -9.66 -0.19 1.11
CA LYS A 97 -8.88 -1.29 0.57
C LYS A 97 -8.04 -1.92 1.69
N PRO A 98 -8.15 -3.25 1.93
CA PRO A 98 -7.32 -3.93 2.90
C PRO A 98 -5.89 -4.01 2.39
N ILE A 99 -4.99 -3.23 2.99
CA ILE A 99 -3.56 -3.26 2.69
C ILE A 99 -2.78 -3.90 3.84
N GLY A 100 -1.48 -4.14 3.61
CA GLY A 100 -0.53 -4.54 4.63
C GLY A 100 0.64 -3.57 4.72
N ILE A 101 1.54 -3.81 5.66
CA ILE A 101 2.81 -3.09 5.76
C ILE A 101 3.83 -3.68 4.77
N SER A 102 4.06 -4.99 4.88
CA SER A 102 4.88 -5.80 3.98
C SER A 102 4.39 -7.25 4.02
N CYS A 103 4.47 -7.99 2.90
CA CYS A 103 4.03 -9.38 2.84
C CYS A 103 4.69 -10.27 3.93
N ARG A 104 5.95 -10.01 4.29
CA ARG A 104 6.67 -10.80 5.32
C ARG A 104 6.10 -10.70 6.73
N VAL A 105 5.35 -9.63 7.04
CA VAL A 105 4.75 -9.39 8.36
C VAL A 105 3.23 -9.22 8.31
N CYS A 106 2.64 -9.23 7.12
CA CYS A 106 1.20 -9.06 6.95
C CYS A 106 0.45 -10.32 7.37
N GLU A 107 -0.53 -10.16 8.26
CA GLU A 107 -1.30 -11.26 8.86
C GLU A 107 -2.52 -11.69 8.02
N ARG A 108 -2.93 -10.88 7.03
CA ARG A 108 -4.09 -11.16 6.17
C ARG A 108 -3.91 -12.48 5.39
N VAL A 109 -4.78 -13.46 5.60
CA VAL A 109 -4.64 -14.80 5.02
C VAL A 109 -5.11 -14.90 3.57
N ASP A 110 -6.13 -14.13 3.18
CA ASP A 110 -6.76 -14.20 1.85
C ASP A 110 -6.23 -13.15 0.84
N CYS A 111 -4.96 -12.76 0.95
CA CYS A 111 -4.38 -11.74 0.07
C CYS A 111 -3.87 -12.37 -1.25
N VAL A 112 -4.63 -12.20 -2.34
CA VAL A 112 -4.25 -12.70 -3.68
C VAL A 112 -3.02 -11.99 -4.29
N GLN A 113 -2.67 -10.81 -3.80
CA GLN A 113 -1.50 -10.02 -4.23
C GLN A 113 -0.26 -10.29 -3.35
N ARG A 114 -0.29 -11.33 -2.51
CA ARG A 114 0.82 -11.68 -1.63
C ARG A 114 2.01 -12.22 -2.45
N ALA A 115 3.09 -11.45 -2.47
CA ALA A 115 4.30 -11.82 -3.21
C ALA A 115 5.21 -12.82 -2.48
N VAL A 116 5.25 -12.78 -1.14
CA VAL A 116 6.10 -13.67 -0.33
C VAL A 116 5.37 -14.19 0.92
N PRO A 117 5.71 -15.40 1.40
CA PRO A 117 5.12 -15.94 2.62
C PRO A 117 5.43 -15.07 3.86
N PRO A 118 4.50 -14.96 4.81
CA PRO A 118 4.76 -14.32 6.10
C PRO A 118 5.77 -15.12 6.93
N LEU A 119 6.62 -14.44 7.70
CA LEU A 119 7.69 -15.07 8.50
C LEU A 119 7.17 -15.73 9.78
N LYS A 120 6.10 -15.18 10.38
CA LYS A 120 5.60 -15.59 11.71
C LYS A 120 4.33 -16.45 11.65
N ARG A 121 4.07 -17.12 10.53
CA ARG A 121 2.87 -17.97 10.38
C ARG A 121 3.23 -19.33 9.82
N LYS A 122 2.48 -20.34 10.23
CA LYS A 122 2.57 -21.69 9.66
C LYS A 122 1.97 -21.67 8.25
N LEU A 123 2.66 -22.33 7.33
CA LEU A 123 2.21 -22.50 5.95
C LEU A 123 1.74 -23.94 5.77
N HIS A 124 0.58 -24.09 5.14
CA HIS A 124 0.04 -25.38 4.74
C HIS A 124 0.18 -25.51 3.22
N PHE A 125 0.80 -26.59 2.78
CA PHE A 125 0.96 -26.93 1.37
C PHE A 125 0.05 -28.12 1.06
N ASP A 126 -0.84 -27.92 0.10
CA ASP A 126 -1.73 -28.97 -0.39
C ASP A 126 -1.40 -29.21 -1.87
N HIS A 127 -0.67 -30.29 -2.11
CA HIS A 127 -0.16 -30.66 -3.43
C HIS A 127 -1.25 -30.99 -4.45
N LEU A 128 -2.49 -31.21 -4.00
CA LEU A 128 -3.63 -31.51 -4.87
C LEU A 128 -4.47 -30.26 -5.16
N SER A 129 -4.18 -29.13 -4.51
CA SER A 129 -4.91 -27.88 -4.67
C SER A 129 -4.12 -26.85 -5.49
N ARG A 130 -4.83 -26.02 -6.26
CA ARG A 130 -4.25 -24.87 -6.96
C ARG A 130 -5.00 -23.60 -6.56
N GLY A 131 -4.32 -22.72 -5.81
CA GLY A 131 -4.83 -21.40 -5.46
C GLY A 131 -4.08 -20.28 -6.17
N ALA A 132 -4.50 -19.03 -5.92
CA ALA A 132 -3.73 -17.85 -6.31
C ALA A 132 -2.33 -17.85 -5.67
N LEU A 133 -2.21 -18.43 -4.47
CA LEU A 133 -0.96 -18.71 -3.79
C LEU A 133 -0.71 -20.23 -3.73
N PRO A 134 0.55 -20.68 -3.78
CA PRO A 134 0.90 -22.10 -3.69
C PRO A 134 0.85 -22.66 -2.25
N TYR A 135 0.39 -21.86 -1.28
CA TYR A 135 0.27 -22.23 0.13
C TYR A 135 -0.94 -21.55 0.75
N ARG A 136 -1.49 -22.16 1.79
CA ARG A 136 -2.45 -21.54 2.70
C ARG A 136 -1.73 -21.08 3.97
N ILE A 137 -2.14 -19.95 4.53
CA ILE A 137 -1.65 -19.49 5.82
C ILE A 137 -2.60 -20.08 6.87
N ALA A 138 -2.07 -20.87 7.81
CA ALA A 138 -2.90 -21.48 8.84
C ALA A 138 -3.39 -20.42 9.83
N ASP A 139 -4.68 -20.45 10.17
CA ASP A 139 -5.22 -19.65 11.28
C ASP A 139 -4.78 -20.20 12.64
N PHE A 140 -4.76 -19.32 13.65
CA PHE A 140 -4.41 -19.68 15.02
C PHE A 140 -5.51 -20.52 15.66
#